data_AF-A0A4Z1HH19-F1
#
_entry.id   AF-A0A4Z1HH19-F1
#
_cell.length_a   1.000
_cell.length_b   1.000
_cell.length_c   1.000
_cell.angle_alpha   90.00
_cell.angle_beta   90.00
_cell.angle_gamma   90.00
#
_symmetry.space_group_name_H-M   'P 1'
#
loop_
_entity.id
_entity.type
_entity.pdbx_description
1 polymer ?
#
loop_
_entity_poly.entity_id
_entity_poly.type
_entity_poly.pdbx_seq_one_letter_code
_entity_poly.pdbx_strand_id
1 'polypeptide(L)'
;MVFSIKNLATASTFLSIAQGAVMGKRALSGQATTYGGNTQGGACTFSTYTLPSNIFGTALSDSNWATASECGRCVSVTDPSSNSITAMITDECPGCGPNHLDLYPTAFTSLAPLSKGIIDVTWDYVDCPITTPLQVHLKEGDSAYWFSMQVVNAAEGVSKLDVSTDGGKTWQSTTRTTYNYFEHSAGYGSKVNVRVTGLSGKTVIINNVAVTPGNLVTASGNLGSRSASKSVASDAVVAKEEVSDASTTSASSAAAVTPVSSSVAEVSTSAAVVAPVSSSASSIAEVSTSAAVIVPSATATPSTTKKATTTALAHTSKASATQSIVWVDSDECETN
;
A
#
# COMPACT_ATOMS: atom_id res chain seq x y z
N MET A 1 -20.16 -77.20 -41.05
CA MET A 1 -20.61 -75.91 -40.51
C MET A 1 -19.38 -75.14 -40.07
N VAL A 2 -19.13 -73.99 -40.67
CA VAL A 2 -18.09 -73.04 -40.28
C VAL A 2 -18.81 -71.72 -40.10
N PHE A 3 -18.84 -71.15 -38.90
CA PHE A 3 -19.10 -69.71 -38.77
C PHE A 3 -18.21 -69.09 -37.68
N SER A 4 -17.49 -68.10 -38.17
CA SER A 4 -16.55 -67.19 -37.53
C SER A 4 -17.29 -66.16 -36.68
N ILE A 5 -16.78 -65.84 -35.48
CA ILE A 5 -17.22 -64.69 -34.69
C ILE A 5 -16.10 -63.66 -34.71
N LYS A 6 -16.32 -62.56 -35.43
CA LYS A 6 -15.50 -61.35 -35.42
C LYS A 6 -15.98 -60.46 -34.28
N ASN A 7 -15.04 -60.03 -33.43
CA ASN A 7 -15.26 -59.01 -32.40
C ASN A 7 -15.49 -57.64 -33.04
N LEU A 8 -16.58 -56.97 -32.66
CA LEU A 8 -16.91 -55.60 -33.06
C LEU A 8 -16.70 -54.69 -31.83
N ALA A 9 -15.62 -53.91 -31.84
CA ALA A 9 -15.37 -52.88 -30.84
C ALA A 9 -15.86 -51.53 -31.40
N THR A 10 -16.97 -51.03 -30.87
CA THR A 10 -17.47 -49.67 -31.13
C THR A 10 -16.74 -48.66 -30.25
N ALA A 11 -15.95 -47.79 -30.87
CA ALA A 11 -15.35 -46.63 -30.24
C ALA A 11 -16.35 -45.47 -30.24
N SER A 12 -16.81 -45.06 -29.05
CA SER A 12 -17.62 -43.86 -28.87
C SER A 12 -16.71 -42.68 -28.54
N THR A 13 -16.59 -41.74 -29.47
CA THR A 13 -15.84 -40.49 -29.30
C THR A 13 -16.70 -39.49 -28.54
N PHE A 14 -16.35 -39.19 -27.29
CA PHE A 14 -16.93 -38.08 -26.55
C PHE A 14 -16.19 -36.78 -26.90
N LEU A 15 -16.88 -35.86 -27.58
CA LEU A 15 -16.38 -34.51 -27.85
C LEU A 15 -16.74 -33.62 -26.65
N SER A 16 -15.81 -33.49 -25.69
CA SER A 16 -15.95 -32.58 -24.57
C SER A 16 -15.73 -31.14 -25.03
N ILE A 17 -16.81 -30.36 -25.11
CA ILE A 17 -16.76 -28.92 -25.35
C ILE A 17 -16.37 -28.25 -24.03
N ALA A 18 -15.09 -27.91 -23.86
CA ALA A 18 -14.63 -27.13 -22.73
C ALA A 18 -15.07 -25.67 -22.92
N GLN A 19 -16.16 -25.27 -22.26
CA GLN A 19 -16.55 -23.86 -22.14
C GLN A 19 -15.64 -23.20 -21.10
N GLY A 20 -14.62 -22.47 -21.58
CA GLY A 20 -13.80 -21.61 -20.73
C GLY A 20 -14.64 -20.42 -20.27
N ALA A 21 -15.15 -20.46 -19.04
CA ALA A 21 -15.65 -19.26 -18.38
C ALA A 21 -14.47 -18.32 -18.13
N VAL A 22 -14.40 -17.24 -18.90
CA VAL A 22 -13.50 -16.12 -18.59
C VAL A 22 -14.09 -15.44 -17.36
N MET A 23 -13.65 -15.85 -16.17
CA MET A 23 -13.93 -15.15 -14.93
C MET A 23 -13.23 -13.80 -14.98
N GLY A 24 -13.91 -12.79 -15.53
CA GLY A 24 -13.49 -11.40 -15.37
C GLY A 24 -13.42 -11.09 -13.89
N LYS A 25 -12.34 -10.44 -13.44
CA LYS A 25 -12.28 -9.86 -12.10
C LYS A 25 -13.53 -8.99 -11.92
N ARG A 26 -14.32 -9.26 -10.89
CA ARG A 26 -15.52 -8.47 -10.59
C ARG A 26 -15.10 -7.27 -9.77
N ALA A 27 -15.43 -6.08 -10.29
CA ALA A 27 -15.35 -4.84 -9.54
C ALA A 27 -16.12 -4.97 -8.22
N LEU A 28 -15.54 -4.38 -7.17
CA LEU A 28 -16.18 -4.21 -5.89
C LEU A 28 -17.09 -2.98 -5.95
N SER A 29 -18.24 -3.05 -5.30
CA SER A 29 -19.15 -1.92 -5.14
C SER A 29 -19.14 -1.49 -3.67
N GLY A 30 -19.08 -0.18 -3.44
CA GLY A 30 -19.02 0.41 -2.11
C GLY A 30 -19.33 1.90 -2.17
N GLN A 31 -19.08 2.58 -1.06
CA GLN A 31 -19.19 4.03 -0.96
C GLN A 31 -17.82 4.66 -0.84
N ALA A 32 -17.73 5.93 -1.21
CA ALA A 32 -16.56 6.75 -0.96
C ALA A 32 -16.94 8.01 -0.18
N THR A 33 -16.15 8.31 0.85
CA THR A 33 -16.16 9.58 1.60
C THR A 33 -14.81 10.28 1.42
N THR A 34 -14.56 11.33 2.19
CA THR A 34 -13.27 11.98 2.21
C THR A 34 -12.79 12.33 3.62
N TYR A 35 -11.47 12.26 3.81
CA TYR A 35 -10.77 12.67 5.02
C TYR A 35 -9.52 13.47 4.69
N GLY A 36 -8.83 14.00 5.71
CA GLY A 36 -7.67 14.88 5.54
C GLY A 36 -6.48 14.26 4.81
N GLY A 37 -6.35 12.93 4.81
CA GLY A 37 -5.22 12.22 4.20
C GLY A 37 -3.93 12.28 5.03
N ASN A 38 -3.18 11.18 5.06
CA ASN A 38 -1.84 11.15 5.66
C ASN A 38 -0.97 10.06 5.01
N THR A 39 -0.24 10.43 3.95
CA THR A 39 0.67 9.47 3.30
C THR A 39 1.87 9.17 4.19
N GLN A 40 2.42 10.17 4.88
CA GLN A 40 3.57 10.01 5.77
C GLN A 40 3.12 9.53 7.17
N GLY A 41 2.36 8.44 7.19
CA GLY A 41 1.80 7.85 8.39
C GLY A 41 0.68 6.91 8.01
N GLY A 42 -0.50 7.16 8.57
CA GLY A 42 -1.64 6.25 8.47
C GLY A 42 -1.33 4.87 9.04
N ALA A 43 -2.27 3.94 8.87
CA ALA A 43 -2.07 2.55 9.25
C ALA A 43 -0.96 1.86 8.44
N CYS A 44 -0.64 2.34 7.22
CA CYS A 44 0.49 1.80 6.44
C CYS A 44 1.86 2.29 6.92
N THR A 45 1.93 3.30 7.79
CA THR A 45 3.18 3.80 8.40
C THR A 45 4.28 4.08 7.37
N PHE A 46 3.93 4.67 6.22
CA PHE A 46 4.97 5.16 5.33
C PHE A 46 5.62 6.41 5.95
N SER A 47 6.95 6.50 5.94
CA SER A 47 7.66 7.67 6.50
C SER A 47 8.64 8.31 5.52
N THR A 48 8.94 7.62 4.42
CA THR A 48 9.88 8.05 3.38
C THR A 48 9.23 8.17 2.01
N TYR A 49 7.91 7.92 1.93
CA TYR A 49 7.19 7.84 0.67
C TYR A 49 6.39 9.11 0.37
N THR A 50 6.45 9.54 -0.88
CA THR A 50 5.60 10.60 -1.42
C THR A 50 4.83 10.02 -2.60
N LEU A 51 3.51 10.24 -2.63
CA LEU A 51 2.68 9.79 -3.73
C LEU A 51 3.12 10.45 -5.06
N PRO A 52 3.29 9.67 -6.14
CA PRO A 52 3.46 10.21 -7.48
C PRO A 52 2.28 11.11 -7.85
N SER A 53 2.51 12.18 -8.62
CA SER A 53 1.49 13.18 -8.95
C SER A 53 0.27 12.63 -9.70
N ASN A 54 0.39 11.46 -10.33
CA ASN A 54 -0.66 10.76 -11.06
C ASN A 54 -1.41 9.72 -10.21
N ILE A 55 -1.10 9.61 -8.92
CA ILE A 55 -1.70 8.64 -7.99
C ILE A 55 -2.23 9.41 -6.78
N PHE A 56 -3.53 9.25 -6.50
CA PHE A 56 -4.17 9.82 -5.32
C PHE A 56 -3.96 8.93 -4.08
N GLY A 57 -4.38 9.40 -2.89
CA GLY A 57 -4.39 8.61 -1.66
C GLY A 57 -5.80 8.23 -1.22
N THR A 58 -5.93 7.09 -0.52
CA THR A 58 -7.17 6.64 0.12
C THR A 58 -6.88 5.83 1.39
N ALA A 59 -7.80 5.88 2.35
CA ALA A 59 -7.94 4.83 3.36
C ALA A 59 -8.85 3.72 2.83
N LEU A 60 -8.59 2.49 3.26
CA LEU A 60 -9.36 1.30 2.89
C LEU A 60 -10.15 0.79 4.09
N SER A 61 -11.41 0.38 3.90
CA SER A 61 -12.18 -0.27 4.95
C SER A 61 -11.44 -1.44 5.61
N ASP A 62 -11.61 -1.54 6.93
CA ASP A 62 -11.27 -2.72 7.75
C ASP A 62 -11.70 -4.07 7.14
N SER A 63 -12.85 -4.12 6.46
CA SER A 63 -13.36 -5.32 5.77
C SER A 63 -12.47 -5.81 4.63
N ASN A 64 -11.63 -4.93 4.07
CA ASN A 64 -10.70 -5.23 2.99
C ASN A 64 -9.23 -5.12 3.42
N TRP A 65 -8.93 -4.52 4.57
CA TRP A 65 -7.57 -4.17 5.02
C TRP A 65 -6.57 -5.33 5.04
N ALA A 66 -7.07 -6.52 5.38
CA ALA A 66 -6.31 -7.77 5.36
C ALA A 66 -4.93 -7.65 6.04
N THR A 67 -4.90 -7.11 7.26
CA THR A 67 -3.68 -6.97 8.09
C THR A 67 -2.55 -6.24 7.35
N ALA A 68 -2.86 -5.06 6.80
CA ALA A 68 -1.94 -4.24 5.99
C ALA A 68 -1.37 -4.95 4.76
N SER A 69 -1.93 -6.10 4.34
CA SER A 69 -1.50 -6.74 3.09
C SER A 69 -1.86 -5.90 1.85
N GLU A 70 -2.82 -4.99 2.00
CA GLU A 70 -3.28 -4.06 0.99
C GLU A 70 -2.50 -2.73 0.92
N CYS A 71 -1.61 -2.47 1.89
CA CYS A 71 -0.81 -1.25 1.90
C CYS A 71 0.05 -1.09 0.64
N GLY A 72 0.01 0.10 0.06
CA GLY A 72 0.75 0.46 -1.15
C GLY A 72 0.16 -0.09 -2.44
N ARG A 73 -0.91 -0.89 -2.40
CA ARG A 73 -1.65 -1.28 -3.60
C ARG A 73 -2.48 -0.13 -4.13
N CYS A 74 -2.69 -0.12 -5.45
CA CYS A 74 -3.54 0.85 -6.10
C CYS A 74 -4.91 0.27 -6.43
N VAL A 75 -5.92 1.14 -6.38
CA VAL A 75 -7.29 0.88 -6.80
C VAL A 75 -7.67 1.85 -7.92
N SER A 76 -8.40 1.36 -8.91
CA SER A 76 -9.09 2.19 -9.90
C SER A 76 -10.50 2.43 -9.40
N VAL A 77 -10.83 3.67 -9.03
CA VAL A 77 -12.13 4.06 -8.46
C VAL A 77 -12.94 4.73 -9.54
N THR A 78 -14.16 4.26 -9.76
CA THR A 78 -15.06 4.75 -10.82
C THR A 78 -16.38 5.22 -10.22
N ASP A 79 -16.75 6.46 -10.55
CA ASP A 79 -18.02 7.07 -10.14
C ASP A 79 -19.20 6.62 -11.04
N PRO A 80 -20.46 6.96 -10.70
CA PRO A 80 -21.62 6.62 -11.52
C PRO A 80 -21.67 7.32 -12.88
N SER A 81 -20.87 8.39 -13.07
CA SER A 81 -20.73 9.11 -14.33
C SER A 81 -19.64 8.53 -15.23
N SER A 82 -19.04 7.39 -14.84
CA SER A 82 -17.94 6.72 -15.54
C SER A 82 -16.62 7.50 -15.57
N ASN A 83 -16.41 8.45 -14.64
CA ASN A 83 -15.08 9.02 -14.40
C ASN A 83 -14.29 8.08 -13.50
N SER A 84 -12.99 7.90 -13.80
CA SER A 84 -12.12 7.03 -13.02
C SER A 84 -10.85 7.74 -12.56
N ILE A 85 -10.40 7.41 -11.36
CA ILE A 85 -9.11 7.82 -10.79
C ILE A 85 -8.32 6.60 -10.30
N THR A 86 -7.01 6.76 -10.15
CA THR A 86 -6.17 5.78 -9.44
C THR A 86 -5.77 6.32 -8.08
N ALA A 87 -6.06 5.55 -7.02
CA ALA A 87 -5.66 5.90 -5.66
C ALA A 87 -4.84 4.76 -5.03
N MET A 88 -3.81 5.10 -4.27
CA MET A 88 -3.02 4.16 -3.46
C MET A 88 -3.61 4.06 -2.06
N ILE A 89 -3.67 2.84 -1.55
CA ILE A 89 -4.07 2.54 -0.18
C ILE A 89 -2.91 2.90 0.76
N THR A 90 -3.11 3.95 1.56
CA THR A 90 -2.11 4.47 2.51
C THR A 90 -2.55 4.34 3.96
N ASP A 91 -3.80 3.99 4.21
CA ASP A 91 -4.40 4.04 5.54
C ASP A 91 -5.56 3.05 5.66
N GLU A 92 -6.02 2.84 6.89
CA GLU A 92 -7.18 2.02 7.22
C GLU A 92 -8.33 2.94 7.67
N CYS A 93 -9.56 2.63 7.26
CA CYS A 93 -10.76 3.22 7.82
C CYS A 93 -11.54 2.16 8.63
N PRO A 94 -11.35 2.10 9.95
CA PRO A 94 -12.13 1.24 10.83
C PRO A 94 -13.60 1.65 10.85
N GLY A 95 -14.50 0.67 10.71
CA GLY A 95 -15.95 0.92 10.79
C GLY A 95 -16.57 1.61 9.56
N CYS A 96 -15.81 1.87 8.50
CA CYS A 96 -16.32 2.45 7.25
C CYS A 96 -17.33 1.54 6.51
N GLY A 97 -17.43 0.25 6.88
CA GLY A 97 -18.33 -0.69 6.23
C GLY A 97 -17.76 -1.29 4.94
N PRO A 98 -18.47 -2.27 4.34
CA PRO A 98 -17.90 -3.13 3.31
C PRO A 98 -17.48 -2.36 2.04
N ASN A 99 -16.25 -2.61 1.57
CA ASN A 99 -15.70 -2.04 0.33
C ASN A 99 -15.66 -0.51 0.28
N HIS A 100 -15.74 0.17 1.43
CA HIS A 100 -15.71 1.62 1.50
C HIS A 100 -14.29 2.16 1.31
N LEU A 101 -14.18 3.29 0.61
CA LEU A 101 -12.94 4.04 0.42
C LEU A 101 -13.05 5.44 1.05
N ASP A 102 -12.10 5.83 1.90
CA ASP A 102 -12.04 7.18 2.42
C ASP A 102 -10.97 7.98 1.66
N LEU A 103 -11.41 8.69 0.63
CA LEU A 103 -10.54 9.31 -0.37
C LEU A 103 -9.87 10.58 0.18
N TYR A 104 -8.66 10.88 -0.28
CA TYR A 104 -8.07 12.20 -0.02
C TYR A 104 -8.92 13.28 -0.69
N PRO A 105 -8.90 14.55 -0.21
CA PRO A 105 -9.82 15.58 -0.72
C PRO A 105 -9.61 15.87 -2.22
N THR A 106 -8.37 15.76 -2.70
CA THR A 106 -8.02 15.91 -4.13
C THR A 106 -8.53 14.75 -4.99
N ALA A 107 -8.62 13.56 -4.41
CA ALA A 107 -9.15 12.36 -5.06
C ALA A 107 -10.67 12.44 -5.15
N PHE A 108 -11.34 12.77 -4.03
CA PHE A 108 -12.80 12.91 -4.00
C PHE A 108 -13.27 14.02 -4.95
N THR A 109 -12.60 15.18 -4.96
CA THR A 109 -12.97 16.30 -5.85
C THR A 109 -12.77 16.01 -7.33
N SER A 110 -11.96 15.00 -7.67
CA SER A 110 -11.82 14.52 -9.05
C SER A 110 -13.01 13.68 -9.52
N LEU A 111 -13.86 13.20 -8.60
CA LEU A 111 -15.07 12.41 -8.88
C LEU A 111 -16.36 13.21 -8.61
N ALA A 112 -16.41 13.95 -7.50
CA ALA A 112 -17.62 14.67 -7.08
C ALA A 112 -17.30 15.91 -6.24
N PRO A 113 -18.18 16.93 -6.21
CA PRO A 113 -18.00 18.07 -5.32
C PRO A 113 -18.10 17.65 -3.85
N LEU A 114 -17.24 18.21 -2.98
CA LEU A 114 -17.19 17.88 -1.53
C LEU A 114 -18.55 18.00 -0.83
N SER A 115 -19.44 18.88 -1.31
CA SER A 115 -20.79 19.06 -0.77
C SER A 115 -21.68 17.80 -0.86
N LYS A 116 -21.31 16.81 -1.66
CA LYS A 116 -21.99 15.50 -1.68
C LYS A 116 -21.72 14.70 -0.41
N GLY A 117 -20.54 14.87 0.21
CA GLY A 117 -20.10 14.17 1.41
C GLY A 117 -19.79 12.68 1.18
N ILE A 118 -20.69 11.96 0.51
CA ILE A 118 -20.60 10.54 0.19
C ILE A 118 -21.09 10.30 -1.24
N ILE A 119 -20.44 9.38 -1.95
CA ILE A 119 -20.83 8.93 -3.29
C ILE A 119 -20.75 7.41 -3.39
N ASP A 120 -21.62 6.81 -4.21
CA ASP A 120 -21.49 5.41 -4.57
C ASP A 120 -20.37 5.26 -5.61
N VAL A 121 -19.54 4.22 -5.47
CA VAL A 121 -18.43 3.95 -6.38
C VAL A 121 -18.31 2.45 -6.68
N THR A 122 -17.67 2.15 -7.80
CA THR A 122 -17.12 0.82 -8.06
C THR A 122 -15.60 0.89 -8.13
N TRP A 123 -14.90 -0.15 -7.71
CA TRP A 123 -13.44 -0.16 -7.77
C TRP A 123 -12.84 -1.55 -7.91
N ASP A 124 -11.64 -1.59 -8.48
CA ASP A 124 -10.83 -2.79 -8.67
C ASP A 124 -9.39 -2.53 -8.23
N TYR A 125 -8.72 -3.57 -7.73
CA TYR A 125 -7.27 -3.53 -7.56
C TYR A 125 -6.56 -3.54 -8.91
N VAL A 126 -5.65 -2.58 -9.09
CA VAL A 126 -4.85 -2.40 -10.30
C VAL A 126 -3.36 -2.33 -9.97
N ASP A 127 -2.51 -2.58 -10.97
CA ASP A 127 -1.10 -2.25 -10.86
C ASP A 127 -0.99 -0.72 -10.75
N CYS A 128 -0.15 -0.25 -9.82
CA CYS A 128 0.14 1.17 -9.69
C CYS A 128 0.90 1.65 -10.93
N PRO A 129 0.56 2.83 -11.51
CA PRO A 129 1.25 3.40 -12.67
C PRO A 129 2.60 4.01 -12.28
N ILE A 130 3.49 3.19 -11.71
CA ILE A 130 4.83 3.51 -11.21
C ILE A 130 5.86 2.81 -12.08
N THR A 131 6.79 3.59 -12.65
CA THR A 131 7.86 3.08 -13.51
C THR A 131 9.25 3.15 -12.86
N THR A 132 9.37 3.88 -11.75
CA THR A 132 10.61 3.98 -10.97
C THR A 132 10.83 2.71 -10.15
N PRO A 133 12.08 2.40 -9.75
CA PRO A 133 12.36 1.22 -8.93
C PRO A 133 11.66 1.26 -7.57
N LEU A 134 11.33 0.08 -7.04
CA LEU A 134 10.89 -0.01 -5.65
C LEU A 134 12.05 0.27 -4.70
N GLN A 135 11.73 0.55 -3.45
CA GLN A 135 12.72 0.75 -2.40
C GLN A 135 12.37 -0.09 -1.17
N VAL A 136 13.38 -0.37 -0.35
CA VAL A 136 13.20 -0.98 0.97
C VAL A 136 13.71 -0.03 2.03
N HIS A 137 12.94 0.14 3.08
CA HIS A 137 13.18 1.06 4.17
C HIS A 137 13.28 0.29 5.48
N LEU A 138 14.41 0.37 6.18
CA LEU A 138 14.55 -0.21 7.51
C LEU A 138 13.95 0.72 8.55
N LYS A 139 13.20 0.15 9.49
CA LYS A 139 12.55 0.90 10.55
C LYS A 139 13.59 1.51 11.49
N GLU A 140 13.23 2.62 12.12
CA GLU A 140 13.94 3.08 13.32
C GLU A 140 13.96 2.00 14.40
N GLY A 141 15.16 1.75 14.95
CA GLY A 141 15.43 0.71 15.94
C GLY A 141 16.00 -0.61 15.36
N ASP A 142 16.14 -0.74 14.04
CA ASP A 142 16.73 -1.93 13.43
C ASP A 142 18.19 -2.14 13.81
N SER A 143 18.58 -3.40 13.98
CA SER A 143 19.93 -3.76 14.39
C SER A 143 20.29 -5.17 13.91
N ALA A 144 21.52 -5.60 14.20
CA ALA A 144 21.92 -6.98 13.95
C ALA A 144 21.01 -8.02 14.65
N TYR A 145 20.31 -7.62 15.71
CA TYR A 145 19.50 -8.47 16.58
C TYR A 145 17.99 -8.23 16.45
N TRP A 146 17.57 -7.26 15.64
CA TRP A 146 16.16 -6.96 15.38
C TRP A 146 16.00 -6.42 13.97
N PHE A 147 15.09 -7.00 13.19
CA PHE A 147 14.87 -6.61 11.79
C PHE A 147 13.41 -6.23 11.56
N SER A 148 13.19 -5.08 10.91
CA SER A 148 11.89 -4.56 10.54
C SER A 148 12.02 -3.70 9.27
N MET A 149 11.52 -4.22 8.15
CA MET A 149 11.69 -3.59 6.85
C MET A 149 10.36 -3.35 6.15
N GLN A 150 10.18 -2.16 5.59
CA GLN A 150 9.03 -1.81 4.76
C GLN A 150 9.43 -1.79 3.29
N VAL A 151 8.53 -2.24 2.42
CA VAL A 151 8.67 -2.07 0.97
C VAL A 151 7.85 -0.86 0.57
N VAL A 152 8.46 0.05 -0.18
CA VAL A 152 7.79 1.26 -0.70
C VAL A 152 7.96 1.37 -2.21
N ASN A 153 7.07 2.13 -2.85
CA ASN A 153 7.07 2.35 -4.29
C ASN A 153 6.96 1.07 -5.15
N ALA A 154 6.33 0.01 -4.64
CA ALA A 154 6.06 -1.19 -5.43
C ALA A 154 4.93 -0.94 -6.44
N ALA A 155 5.12 -1.37 -7.69
CA ALA A 155 4.13 -1.18 -8.76
C ALA A 155 2.95 -2.18 -8.69
N GLU A 156 3.07 -3.24 -7.89
CA GLU A 156 1.99 -4.15 -7.56
C GLU A 156 2.00 -4.45 -6.05
N GLY A 157 0.96 -5.13 -5.56
CA GLY A 157 0.93 -5.58 -4.17
C GLY A 157 2.09 -6.50 -3.84
N VAL A 158 2.75 -6.24 -2.71
CA VAL A 158 3.77 -7.14 -2.17
C VAL A 158 3.05 -8.31 -1.51
N SER A 159 3.51 -9.54 -1.75
CA SER A 159 3.02 -10.73 -1.04
C SER A 159 3.91 -11.04 0.17
N LYS A 160 5.23 -11.06 -0.02
CA LYS A 160 6.22 -11.38 1.02
C LYS A 160 7.57 -10.72 0.80
N LEU A 161 8.33 -10.65 1.88
CA LEU A 161 9.74 -10.25 1.90
C LEU A 161 10.54 -11.37 2.56
N ASP A 162 11.49 -11.94 1.83
CA ASP A 162 12.41 -12.95 2.34
C ASP A 162 13.82 -12.35 2.47
N VAL A 163 14.59 -12.82 3.44
CA VAL A 163 15.95 -12.33 3.72
C VAL A 163 16.96 -13.46 3.57
N SER A 164 18.13 -13.16 3.04
CA SER A 164 19.25 -14.09 2.92
C SER A 164 20.51 -13.52 3.56
N THR A 165 21.20 -14.35 4.34
CA THR A 165 22.44 -14.03 5.04
C THR A 165 23.66 -14.75 4.45
N ASP A 166 23.48 -15.55 3.39
CA ASP A 166 24.51 -16.41 2.79
C ASP A 166 24.75 -16.11 1.29
N GLY A 167 24.43 -14.87 0.88
CA GLY A 167 24.61 -14.41 -0.50
C GLY A 167 23.52 -14.88 -1.46
N GLY A 168 22.33 -15.21 -0.95
CA GLY A 168 21.17 -15.62 -1.75
C GLY A 168 21.01 -17.13 -1.94
N LYS A 169 21.80 -17.96 -1.22
CA LYS A 169 21.72 -19.43 -1.33
C LYS A 169 20.50 -19.97 -0.58
N THR A 170 20.22 -19.42 0.60
CA THR A 170 19.02 -19.73 1.39
C THR A 170 18.23 -18.46 1.70
N TRP A 171 16.92 -18.62 1.88
CA TRP A 171 15.98 -17.53 2.09
C TRP A 171 15.11 -17.83 3.30
N GLN A 172 15.11 -16.89 4.25
CA GLN A 172 14.37 -16.95 5.49
C GLN A 172 13.17 -16.02 5.39
N SER A 173 11.99 -16.51 5.77
CA SER A 173 10.76 -15.72 5.73
C SER A 173 10.74 -14.68 6.85
N THR A 174 10.05 -13.57 6.59
CA THR A 174 9.66 -12.58 7.59
C THR A 174 8.15 -12.64 7.83
N THR A 175 7.66 -11.92 8.84
CA THR A 175 6.23 -11.78 9.13
C THR A 175 5.79 -10.34 8.88
N ARG A 176 4.75 -10.14 8.07
CA ARG A 176 4.14 -8.80 7.92
C ARG A 176 3.34 -8.44 9.16
N THR A 177 3.55 -7.24 9.68
CA THR A 177 2.79 -6.66 10.78
C THR A 177 1.54 -5.94 10.29
N THR A 178 0.66 -5.58 11.23
CA THR A 178 -0.53 -4.75 10.99
C THR A 178 -0.22 -3.34 10.51
N TYR A 179 1.05 -2.91 10.58
CA TYR A 179 1.50 -1.57 10.21
C TYR A 179 2.48 -1.59 9.02
N ASN A 180 2.40 -2.64 8.19
CA ASN A 180 3.13 -2.78 6.93
C ASN A 180 4.66 -2.83 7.03
N TYR A 181 5.20 -3.43 8.10
CA TYR A 181 6.60 -3.81 8.18
C TYR A 181 6.74 -5.33 8.16
N PHE A 182 7.85 -5.81 7.62
CA PHE A 182 8.23 -7.21 7.56
C PHE A 182 9.30 -7.46 8.61
N GLU A 183 8.97 -8.26 9.62
CA GLU A 183 9.77 -8.36 10.84
C GLU A 183 10.35 -9.76 11.08
N HIS A 184 11.49 -9.76 11.76
CA HIS A 184 12.11 -10.94 12.34
C HIS A 184 12.83 -10.58 13.65
N SER A 185 12.37 -11.15 14.76
CA SER A 185 12.77 -10.74 16.09
C SER A 185 14.19 -11.12 16.50
N ALA A 186 14.77 -12.15 15.88
CA ALA A 186 16.16 -12.54 16.15
C ALA A 186 17.17 -11.76 15.31
N GLY A 187 16.71 -10.87 14.41
CA GLY A 187 17.54 -10.16 13.46
C GLY A 187 18.16 -11.07 12.40
N TYR A 188 19.07 -10.50 11.59
CA TYR A 188 19.79 -11.21 10.52
C TYR A 188 21.27 -10.84 10.44
N GLY A 189 21.80 -10.13 11.43
CA GLY A 189 23.13 -9.53 11.36
C GLY A 189 23.15 -8.17 10.67
N SER A 190 24.34 -7.65 10.37
CA SER A 190 24.52 -6.26 9.92
C SER A 190 24.35 -6.05 8.41
N LYS A 191 24.26 -7.12 7.62
CA LYS A 191 24.20 -7.04 6.16
C LYS A 191 23.46 -8.23 5.57
N VAL A 192 22.53 -7.97 4.67
CA VAL A 192 21.63 -8.99 4.11
C VAL A 192 21.37 -8.79 2.62
N ASN A 193 20.90 -9.84 1.96
CA ASN A 193 20.19 -9.72 0.69
C ASN A 193 18.69 -9.82 0.95
N VAL A 194 17.89 -9.03 0.24
CA VAL A 194 16.43 -8.97 0.40
C VAL A 194 15.78 -9.41 -0.90
N ARG A 195 14.76 -10.27 -0.81
CA ARG A 195 13.90 -10.64 -1.94
C ARG A 195 12.48 -10.22 -1.64
N VAL A 196 12.01 -9.25 -2.41
CA VAL A 196 10.60 -8.85 -2.40
C VAL A 196 9.85 -9.67 -3.45
N THR A 197 8.72 -10.25 -3.07
CA THR A 197 7.83 -10.99 -3.99
C THR A 197 6.51 -10.25 -4.12
N GLY A 198 6.04 -10.03 -5.35
CA GLY A 198 4.75 -9.44 -5.65
C GLY A 198 3.60 -10.46 -5.57
N LEU A 199 2.37 -10.01 -5.68
CA LEU A 199 1.18 -10.86 -5.77
C LEU A 199 1.15 -11.66 -7.08
N SER A 200 1.76 -11.15 -8.15
CA SER A 200 1.95 -11.89 -9.41
C SER A 200 2.96 -13.04 -9.31
N GLY A 201 3.72 -13.14 -8.21
CA GLY A 201 4.84 -14.07 -8.05
C GLY A 201 6.16 -13.56 -8.63
N LYS A 202 6.19 -12.38 -9.27
CA LYS A 202 7.44 -11.71 -9.66
C LYS A 202 8.28 -11.39 -8.43
N THR A 203 9.59 -11.36 -8.61
CA THR A 203 10.54 -11.06 -7.53
C THR A 203 11.53 -9.99 -7.93
N VAL A 204 11.94 -9.18 -6.95
CA VAL A 204 13.05 -8.23 -7.05
C VAL A 204 14.01 -8.54 -5.91
N ILE A 205 15.30 -8.65 -6.25
CA ILE A 205 16.36 -8.94 -5.27
C ILE A 205 17.25 -7.71 -5.12
N ILE A 206 17.50 -7.34 -3.87
CA ILE A 206 18.38 -6.23 -3.47
C ILE A 206 19.54 -6.85 -2.70
N ASN A 207 20.73 -6.76 -3.25
CA ASN A 207 21.92 -7.34 -2.65
C ASN A 207 22.61 -6.35 -1.72
N ASN A 208 23.29 -6.87 -0.69
CA ASN A 208 24.19 -6.11 0.16
C ASN A 208 23.55 -4.95 0.94
N VAL A 209 22.28 -5.10 1.35
CA VAL A 209 21.57 -4.13 2.17
C VAL A 209 22.18 -4.09 3.57
N ALA A 210 22.68 -2.92 3.97
CA ALA A 210 23.15 -2.70 5.34
C ALA A 210 21.95 -2.60 6.29
N VAL A 211 21.98 -3.38 7.38
CA VAL A 211 20.97 -3.35 8.44
C VAL A 211 21.32 -2.21 9.38
N THR A 212 20.78 -1.03 9.07
CA THR A 212 21.00 0.22 9.80
C THR A 212 19.65 0.93 9.94
N PRO A 213 19.31 1.47 11.13
CA PRO A 213 18.06 2.23 11.33
C PRO A 213 17.87 3.32 10.27
N GLY A 214 16.63 3.43 9.75
CA GLY A 214 16.25 4.47 8.80
C GLY A 214 16.86 4.34 7.39
N ASN A 215 17.65 3.29 7.13
CA ASN A 215 18.30 3.13 5.84
C ASN A 215 17.27 2.84 4.73
N LEU A 216 17.32 3.63 3.66
CA LEU A 216 16.47 3.50 2.48
C LEU A 216 17.32 3.07 1.28
N VAL A 217 17.03 1.89 0.74
CA VAL A 217 17.80 1.31 -0.37
C VAL A 217 16.91 1.15 -1.60
N THR A 218 17.37 1.71 -2.72
CA THR A 218 16.68 1.62 -4.01
C THR A 218 17.07 0.33 -4.73
N ALA A 219 16.07 -0.41 -5.22
CA ALA A 219 16.29 -1.62 -6.00
C ALA A 219 16.73 -1.32 -7.44
N SER A 220 17.13 -2.35 -8.19
CA SER A 220 17.43 -2.24 -9.62
C SER A 220 16.20 -2.18 -10.53
N GLY A 221 15.00 -2.41 -9.98
CA GLY A 221 13.76 -2.46 -10.75
C GLY A 221 12.52 -2.51 -9.86
N ASN A 222 11.37 -2.84 -10.44
CA ASN A 222 10.08 -2.87 -9.75
C ASN A 222 9.28 -4.15 -10.08
N LEU A 223 8.33 -4.47 -9.20
CA LEU A 223 7.37 -5.57 -9.32
C LEU A 223 6.22 -5.10 -10.22
N GLY A 224 6.43 -5.03 -11.53
CA GLY A 224 5.39 -4.42 -12.37
C GLY A 224 5.77 -4.02 -13.77
N SER A 225 6.74 -4.69 -14.41
CA SER A 225 6.88 -4.53 -15.87
C SER A 225 5.81 -5.38 -16.56
N ARG A 226 4.59 -4.86 -16.63
CA ARG A 226 3.83 -4.95 -17.87
C ARG A 226 3.86 -3.53 -18.41
N SER A 227 4.69 -3.27 -19.43
CA SER A 227 4.26 -2.31 -20.45
C SER A 227 2.80 -2.60 -20.68
N ALA A 228 1.94 -1.59 -20.58
CA ALA A 228 0.53 -1.73 -20.90
C ALA A 228 0.43 -2.42 -22.26
N SER A 229 0.25 -3.74 -22.26
CA SER A 229 -0.08 -4.49 -23.45
C SER A 229 -1.53 -4.15 -23.66
N LYS A 230 -1.71 -3.06 -24.40
CA LYS A 230 -2.91 -2.77 -25.14
C LYS A 230 -3.12 -4.02 -25.99
N SER A 231 -3.87 -5.00 -25.48
CA SER A 231 -4.35 -6.12 -26.25
C SER A 231 -5.40 -5.58 -27.21
N VAL A 232 -4.93 -4.85 -28.22
CA VAL A 232 -5.65 -4.74 -29.48
C VAL A 232 -5.44 -6.11 -30.12
N ALA A 233 -6.45 -6.97 -29.99
CA ALA A 233 -6.54 -8.16 -30.80
C ALA A 233 -6.39 -7.73 -32.26
N SER A 234 -5.26 -8.09 -32.87
CA SER A 234 -5.08 -8.00 -34.31
C SER A 234 -5.70 -9.26 -34.90
N ASP A 235 -6.93 -9.13 -35.37
CA ASP A 235 -7.52 -10.12 -36.27
C ASP A 235 -6.86 -9.93 -37.65
N ALA A 236 -5.92 -10.82 -37.96
CA ALA A 236 -5.59 -11.22 -39.34
C ALA A 236 -6.27 -12.59 -39.49
N VAL A 237 -7.17 -12.82 -40.43
CA VAL A 237 -6.99 -13.00 -41.89
C VAL A 237 -8.40 -12.93 -42.51
N VAL A 238 -8.62 -12.50 -43.75
CA VAL A 238 -8.53 -13.34 -44.95
C VAL A 238 -8.53 -12.44 -46.19
N ALA A 239 -7.54 -12.66 -47.05
CA ALA A 239 -7.46 -12.09 -48.39
C ALA A 239 -8.48 -12.75 -49.34
N LYS A 240 -9.08 -11.93 -50.21
CA LYS A 240 -9.56 -12.36 -51.52
C LYS A 240 -9.32 -11.23 -52.54
N GLU A 241 -8.55 -11.54 -53.57
CA GLU A 241 -8.25 -10.67 -54.72
C GLU A 241 -9.50 -10.36 -55.56
N GLU A 242 -9.58 -9.14 -56.12
CA GLU A 242 -9.48 -8.90 -57.58
C GLU A 242 -9.35 -7.39 -57.93
N VAL A 243 -8.26 -7.08 -58.64
CA VAL A 243 -8.12 -6.31 -59.91
C VAL A 243 -8.37 -4.79 -60.01
N SER A 244 -7.44 -4.18 -60.78
CA SER A 244 -7.44 -2.91 -61.57
C SER A 244 -7.13 -1.60 -60.85
N ASP A 245 -6.35 -0.66 -61.36
CA ASP A 245 -5.41 -0.50 -62.49
C ASP A 245 -4.71 0.88 -62.25
N ALA A 246 -3.49 1.08 -62.79
CA ALA A 246 -2.85 2.36 -63.18
C ALA A 246 -2.80 3.55 -62.19
N SER A 247 -1.75 4.34 -61.99
CA SER A 247 -0.55 4.65 -62.78
C SER A 247 0.28 5.72 -62.03
N THR A 248 1.63 5.64 -62.13
CA THR A 248 2.66 6.74 -62.16
C THR A 248 2.70 7.80 -61.02
N THR A 249 3.79 8.18 -60.36
CA THR A 249 5.14 8.59 -60.83
C THR A 249 6.09 8.79 -59.62
N SER A 250 7.35 8.38 -59.80
CA SER A 250 8.64 9.02 -59.46
C SER A 250 8.82 9.85 -58.16
N ALA A 251 9.72 9.41 -57.26
CA ALA A 251 11.09 9.96 -57.05
C ALA A 251 11.13 11.02 -55.92
N SER A 252 12.21 11.34 -55.20
CA SER A 252 13.53 10.78 -54.86
C SER A 252 14.16 11.83 -53.92
N SER A 253 15.19 11.44 -53.15
CA SER A 253 16.10 12.25 -52.31
C SER A 253 15.50 12.82 -51.00
N ALA A 254 15.99 12.50 -49.80
CA ALA A 254 17.36 12.51 -49.26
C ALA A 254 17.97 13.93 -49.20
N ALA A 255 17.98 14.52 -48.00
CA ALA A 255 19.13 15.27 -47.48
C ALA A 255 18.95 15.57 -46.00
N ALA A 256 19.95 15.17 -45.23
CA ALA A 256 20.22 15.58 -43.86
C ALA A 256 20.75 17.03 -43.83
N VAL A 257 20.39 17.79 -42.80
CA VAL A 257 21.20 18.91 -42.31
C VAL A 257 21.13 18.95 -40.78
N THR A 258 22.31 18.90 -40.17
CA THR A 258 22.61 19.13 -38.75
C THR A 258 23.09 20.60 -38.58
N PRO A 259 23.59 21.03 -37.40
CA PRO A 259 22.92 21.99 -36.54
C PRO A 259 23.54 23.40 -36.58
N VAL A 260 22.74 24.41 -36.25
CA VAL A 260 23.25 25.76 -35.96
C VAL A 260 23.55 25.89 -34.48
N SER A 261 24.82 26.20 -34.22
CA SER A 261 25.41 26.65 -32.97
C SER A 261 25.16 28.15 -32.82
N SER A 262 24.66 28.59 -31.67
CA SER A 262 24.64 30.01 -31.29
C SER A 262 24.98 30.16 -29.81
N SER A 263 26.24 30.50 -29.59
CA SER A 263 26.78 31.09 -28.37
C SER A 263 26.30 32.52 -28.18
N VAL A 264 25.95 32.89 -26.95
CA VAL A 264 26.08 34.28 -26.46
C VAL A 264 26.44 34.25 -24.98
N ALA A 265 27.40 35.10 -24.65
CA ALA A 265 28.12 35.19 -23.39
C ALA A 265 27.47 36.14 -22.37
N GLU A 266 27.81 35.85 -21.12
CA GLU A 266 27.90 36.65 -19.90
C GLU A 266 27.40 38.10 -19.86
N VAL A 267 26.58 38.37 -18.83
CA VAL A 267 26.57 39.66 -18.13
C VAL A 267 26.75 39.40 -16.63
N SER A 268 27.78 40.05 -16.11
CA SER A 268 28.21 40.07 -14.71
C SER A 268 27.77 41.40 -14.09
N THR A 269 27.19 41.39 -12.89
CA THR A 269 27.11 42.57 -12.02
C THR A 269 27.15 42.17 -10.55
N SER A 270 27.85 43.02 -9.80
CA SER A 270 28.57 42.79 -8.56
C SER A 270 27.77 42.50 -7.29
N ALA A 271 28.53 41.90 -6.37
CA ALA A 271 28.26 41.66 -4.96
C ALA A 271 27.90 42.90 -4.13
N ALA A 272 27.11 42.67 -3.08
CA ALA A 272 27.20 43.42 -1.83
C ALA A 272 27.17 42.44 -0.64
N VAL A 273 28.15 42.63 0.23
CA VAL A 273 28.51 41.84 1.41
C VAL A 273 27.72 42.36 2.61
N VAL A 274 27.03 41.49 3.35
CA VAL A 274 26.69 41.75 4.75
C VAL A 274 26.80 40.43 5.54
N ALA A 275 27.73 40.41 6.48
CA ALA A 275 27.99 39.34 7.44
C ALA A 275 27.06 39.50 8.69
N PRO A 276 27.03 38.53 9.63
CA PRO A 276 25.84 38.18 10.40
C PRO A 276 25.67 39.00 11.68
N VAL A 277 24.42 39.23 12.09
CA VAL A 277 24.09 39.71 13.44
C VAL A 277 23.70 38.54 14.32
N SER A 278 24.50 38.40 15.37
CA SER A 278 24.36 37.59 16.57
C SER A 278 23.37 38.23 17.55
N SER A 279 22.48 37.43 18.16
CA SER A 279 21.81 37.62 19.48
C SER A 279 20.47 36.86 19.46
N SER A 280 19.99 36.12 20.45
CA SER A 280 20.43 35.77 21.79
C SER A 280 19.61 34.56 22.21
N ALA A 281 20.25 33.61 22.90
CA ALA A 281 19.55 32.60 23.70
C ALA A 281 18.94 33.29 24.92
N SER A 282 17.65 33.06 25.18
CA SER A 282 17.03 33.35 26.47
C SER A 282 16.54 32.07 27.10
N SER A 283 17.24 31.73 28.17
CA SER A 283 16.91 30.80 29.24
C SER A 283 15.48 30.99 29.75
N ILE A 284 14.74 29.90 29.86
CA ILE A 284 13.56 29.82 30.73
C ILE A 284 13.99 28.98 31.94
N ALA A 285 13.84 29.60 33.11
CA ALA A 285 14.26 29.07 34.40
C ALA A 285 13.36 27.92 34.87
N GLU A 286 14.01 26.92 35.46
CA GLU A 286 13.39 25.86 36.26
C GLU A 286 12.76 26.46 37.53
N VAL A 287 11.49 26.14 37.78
CA VAL A 287 10.85 26.35 39.08
C VAL A 287 10.94 25.05 39.87
N SER A 288 11.73 25.13 40.94
CA SER A 288 11.83 24.14 42.00
C SER A 288 10.61 24.23 42.92
N THR A 289 9.93 23.11 43.13
CA THR A 289 9.01 22.95 44.27
C THR A 289 9.31 21.64 44.97
N SER A 290 9.97 21.77 46.12
CA SER A 290 10.25 20.71 47.07
C SER A 290 8.96 20.23 47.75
N ALA A 291 8.70 18.92 47.74
CA ALA A 291 7.89 18.27 48.77
C ALA A 291 8.43 16.85 49.03
N ALA A 292 8.71 16.58 50.30
CA ALA A 292 9.34 15.36 50.79
C ALA A 292 8.32 14.27 51.12
N VAL A 293 8.66 13.04 50.72
CA VAL A 293 8.65 11.77 51.48
C VAL A 293 7.47 11.49 52.42
N ILE A 294 6.63 10.50 52.09
CA ILE A 294 6.29 9.38 53.01
C ILE A 294 6.14 8.08 52.19
N VAL A 295 6.93 7.06 52.55
CA VAL A 295 6.84 5.67 52.08
C VAL A 295 6.29 4.84 53.25
N PRO A 296 5.33 3.93 53.04
CA PRO A 296 5.19 2.77 53.92
C PRO A 296 5.71 1.52 53.20
N SER A 297 6.81 1.00 53.72
CA SER A 297 7.31 -0.35 53.47
C SER A 297 6.61 -1.30 54.45
N ALA A 298 6.04 -2.39 53.96
CA ALA A 298 5.63 -3.53 54.78
C ALA A 298 5.89 -4.82 54.03
N THR A 299 7.03 -5.42 54.37
CA THR A 299 7.43 -6.79 54.05
C THR A 299 6.60 -7.78 54.86
N ALA A 300 5.96 -8.74 54.20
CA ALA A 300 5.56 -10.00 54.83
C ALA A 300 5.49 -11.13 53.79
N THR A 301 6.25 -12.19 54.05
CA THR A 301 6.17 -13.51 53.42
C THR A 301 6.39 -14.54 54.54
N PRO A 302 6.09 -15.85 54.36
CA PRO A 302 5.00 -16.52 53.66
C PRO A 302 4.17 -17.39 54.63
N SER A 303 3.01 -17.87 54.20
CA SER A 303 2.48 -19.15 54.69
C SER A 303 1.76 -19.92 53.59
N THR A 304 2.11 -21.20 53.55
CA THR A 304 1.57 -22.27 52.71
C THR A 304 0.13 -22.58 53.07
N THR A 305 -0.68 -23.01 52.10
CA THR A 305 -1.43 -24.31 52.08
C THR A 305 -2.71 -24.25 51.24
N LYS A 306 -2.82 -25.28 50.37
CA LYS A 306 -3.99 -25.92 49.74
C LYS A 306 -4.83 -25.22 48.66
N LYS A 307 -4.62 -25.80 47.46
CA LYS A 307 -5.56 -26.07 46.36
C LYS A 307 -6.89 -26.68 46.85
N ALA A 308 -8.00 -26.11 46.39
CA ALA A 308 -9.32 -26.75 46.37
C ALA A 308 -10.06 -26.39 45.06
N THR A 309 -10.88 -27.34 44.66
CA THR A 309 -11.42 -27.62 43.33
C THR A 309 -12.77 -26.93 43.10
N THR A 310 -13.08 -26.60 41.83
CA THR A 310 -14.41 -26.51 41.17
C THR A 310 -15.56 -25.73 41.84
N THR A 311 -16.23 -24.85 41.08
CA THR A 311 -17.54 -25.13 40.44
C THR A 311 -18.05 -23.88 39.73
N ALA A 312 -18.47 -24.05 38.47
CA ALA A 312 -19.21 -23.08 37.69
C ALA A 312 -20.67 -23.00 38.16
N LEU A 313 -21.24 -21.80 38.24
CA LEU A 313 -22.69 -21.62 38.29
C LEU A 313 -23.09 -20.33 37.56
N ALA A 314 -23.98 -20.52 36.59
CA ALA A 314 -24.66 -19.49 35.84
C ALA A 314 -25.62 -18.69 36.73
N HIS A 315 -25.77 -17.40 36.44
CA HIS A 315 -26.92 -16.62 36.91
C HIS A 315 -27.66 -15.95 35.75
N THR A 316 -28.91 -16.36 35.64
CA THR A 316 -30.00 -15.82 34.84
C THR A 316 -30.43 -14.42 35.30
N SER A 317 -30.92 -13.68 34.32
CA SER A 317 -31.60 -12.39 34.32
C SER A 317 -32.46 -12.01 35.54
N LYS A 318 -32.38 -10.74 35.95
CA LYS A 318 -33.55 -9.97 36.38
C LYS A 318 -33.39 -8.48 36.05
N ALA A 319 -34.43 -7.92 35.47
CA ALA A 319 -34.52 -6.53 35.01
C ALA A 319 -34.96 -5.56 36.13
N SER A 320 -34.69 -4.27 35.85
CA SER A 320 -35.39 -3.06 36.30
C SER A 320 -34.94 -2.40 37.61
N ALA A 321 -34.38 -1.19 37.48
CA ALA A 321 -35.02 0.04 37.93
C ALA A 321 -34.32 1.27 37.32
N THR A 322 -35.11 2.09 36.63
CA THR A 322 -34.78 3.39 36.02
C THR A 322 -34.33 4.39 37.10
N GLN A 323 -33.20 5.06 36.89
CA GLN A 323 -32.86 6.30 37.61
C GLN A 323 -32.70 7.43 36.60
N SER A 324 -33.53 8.46 36.76
CA SER A 324 -33.50 9.71 36.03
C SER A 324 -32.37 10.58 36.57
N ILE A 325 -31.47 11.02 35.68
CA ILE A 325 -30.43 12.00 35.98
C ILE A 325 -31.02 13.38 35.77
N VAL A 326 -31.06 14.18 36.83
CA VAL A 326 -31.38 15.62 36.81
C VAL A 326 -30.05 16.36 36.71
N TRP A 327 -29.88 17.13 35.64
CA TRP A 327 -28.79 18.10 35.51
C TRP A 327 -29.20 19.41 36.17
N VAL A 328 -28.36 19.92 37.07
CA VAL A 328 -28.47 21.26 37.64
C VAL A 328 -27.35 22.08 37.02
N ASP A 329 -27.71 22.98 36.11
CA ASP A 329 -26.86 24.09 35.67
C ASP A 329 -26.76 25.12 36.81
N SER A 330 -25.54 25.60 37.06
CA SER A 330 -25.25 26.70 37.98
C SER A 330 -24.35 27.68 37.24
N ASP A 331 -24.98 28.45 36.35
CA ASP A 331 -24.45 29.71 35.86
C ASP A 331 -24.99 30.85 36.74
N GLU A 332 -24.18 31.92 36.82
CA GLU A 332 -24.45 33.25 37.38
C GLU A 332 -24.04 33.50 38.84
N CYS A 333 -22.73 33.72 39.00
CA CYS A 333 -22.21 34.80 39.84
C CYS A 333 -21.64 35.88 38.91
N GLU A 334 -22.25 37.06 38.84
CA GLU A 334 -21.58 38.34 39.12
C GLU A 334 -22.57 39.50 39.13
N THR A 335 -22.51 40.24 40.23
CA THR A 335 -23.25 41.43 40.62
C THR A 335 -22.60 42.70 40.05
N ASN A 336 -23.39 43.63 39.49
CA ASN A 336 -23.66 44.97 40.05
C ASN A 336 -24.66 45.75 39.17
#